data_AF-M7BG87-F1
#
_entry.id   AF-M7BG87-F1
#
_cell.length_a   1.000
_cell.length_b   1.000
_cell.length_c   1.000
_cell.angle_alpha   90.00
_cell.angle_beta   90.00
_cell.angle_gamma   90.00
#
_symmetry.space_group_name_H-M   'P 1'
#
loop_
_entity.id
_entity.type
_entity.pdbx_description
1 polymer ?
#
loop_
_entity_poly.entity_id
_entity_poly.type
_entity_poly.pdbx_seq_one_letter_code
_entity_poly.pdbx_strand_id
1 'polypeptide(L)'
;MGFFILCSVTNPGTITQSNQESFLKAYGYDGVMFQKSTLCPTCNVEKPARSKHCSVCNNCVHRFDHHCVWVNNCIGAFNIRYFLVYLFTLTAMAANLAIITVAFLTKVVLLSNMMLGSYIDDQGQEHAVEILFLIQEKVTFA
;
A
#
# COMPACT_ATOMS: atom_id res chain seq x y z
N MET A 1 10.12 7.05 -6.21
CA MET A 1 10.10 5.94 -7.19
C MET A 1 11.16 4.86 -6.94
N GLY A 2 12.36 5.17 -6.41
CA GLY A 2 13.41 4.15 -6.20
C GLY A 2 13.00 2.91 -5.40
N PHE A 3 12.30 3.08 -4.27
CA PHE A 3 11.83 1.94 -3.46
C PHE A 3 10.72 1.13 -4.13
N PHE A 4 9.88 1.75 -4.97
CA PHE A 4 8.93 1.02 -5.80
C PHE A 4 9.69 0.09 -6.75
N ILE A 5 10.67 0.63 -7.49
CA ILE A 5 11.48 -0.16 -8.43
C ILE A 5 12.20 -1.30 -7.69
N LEU A 6 12.88 -0.99 -6.58
CA LEU A 6 13.56 -2.00 -5.76
C LEU A 6 12.59 -3.10 -5.29
N CYS A 7 11.39 -2.74 -4.84
CA CYS A 7 10.38 -3.71 -4.44
C CYS A 7 9.90 -4.58 -5.61
N SER A 8 9.64 -3.96 -6.77
CA SER A 8 9.13 -4.64 -7.98
C SER A 8 10.14 -5.59 -8.62
N VAL A 9 11.43 -5.25 -8.62
CA VAL A 9 12.45 -6.04 -9.34
C VAL A 9 13.29 -6.94 -8.45
N THR A 10 13.33 -6.71 -7.14
CA THR A 10 14.09 -7.56 -6.22
C THR A 10 13.42 -8.92 -6.09
N ASN A 11 14.22 -9.98 -6.17
CA ASN A 11 13.76 -11.34 -5.88
C ASN A 11 13.13 -11.38 -4.47
N PRO A 12 11.89 -11.84 -4.30
CA PRO A 12 11.17 -11.77 -3.02
C PRO A 12 11.67 -12.79 -1.98
N GLY A 13 12.60 -13.67 -2.36
CA GLY A 13 12.99 -14.86 -1.61
C GLY A 13 12.49 -16.14 -2.28
N THR A 14 12.56 -16.24 -3.60
CA THR A 14 12.12 -17.41 -4.35
C THR A 14 12.90 -18.67 -3.94
N ILE A 15 12.16 -19.72 -3.62
CA ILE A 15 12.69 -21.01 -3.16
C ILE A 15 12.87 -21.93 -4.38
N THR A 16 14.06 -22.53 -4.48
CA THR A 16 14.45 -23.51 -5.48
C THR A 16 15.03 -24.74 -4.79
N GLN A 17 15.17 -25.85 -5.52
CA GLN A 17 15.82 -27.05 -4.97
C GLN A 17 17.27 -26.78 -4.51
N SER A 18 17.97 -25.84 -5.17
CA SER A 18 19.35 -25.50 -4.83
C SER A 18 19.50 -24.65 -3.57
N ASN A 19 18.46 -23.92 -3.15
CA ASN A 19 18.55 -23.00 -2.01
C ASN A 19 17.64 -23.37 -0.83
N GLN A 20 16.69 -24.31 -0.99
CA GLN A 20 15.71 -24.66 0.03
C GLN A 20 16.34 -25.03 1.38
N GLU A 21 17.47 -25.74 1.38
CA GLU A 21 18.15 -26.16 2.62
C GLU A 21 18.57 -24.99 3.51
N SER A 22 18.97 -23.87 2.88
CA SER A 22 19.35 -22.65 3.60
C SER A 22 18.15 -22.03 4.33
N PHE A 23 16.96 -22.17 3.76
CA PHE A 23 15.72 -21.62 4.31
C PHE A 23 15.03 -22.55 5.29
N LEU A 24 15.17 -23.87 5.15
CA LEU A 24 14.58 -24.86 6.06
C LEU A 24 15.07 -24.67 7.50
N LYS A 25 16.28 -24.14 7.69
CA LYS A 25 16.90 -23.88 8.99
C LYS A 25 16.60 -22.47 9.55
N ALA A 26 16.00 -21.59 8.76
CA ALA A 26 15.84 -20.17 9.12
C ALA A 26 14.78 -19.92 10.20
N TYR A 27 13.76 -20.78 10.30
CA TYR A 27 12.68 -20.67 11.28
C TYR A 27 12.36 -22.03 11.88
N GLY A 28 11.95 -22.04 13.15
CA GLY A 28 11.50 -23.25 13.84
C GLY A 28 10.17 -23.77 13.31
N TYR A 29 9.97 -25.09 13.45
CA TYR A 29 8.72 -25.77 13.14
C TYR A 29 7.99 -26.03 14.46
N ASP A 30 6.76 -25.55 14.57
CA ASP A 30 5.90 -25.76 15.74
C ASP A 30 5.03 -27.01 15.62
N GLY A 31 4.96 -27.62 14.43
CA GLY A 31 4.12 -28.79 14.15
C GLY A 31 2.62 -28.48 14.05
N VAL A 32 2.20 -27.24 14.28
CA VAL A 32 0.80 -26.80 14.23
C VAL A 32 0.57 -25.96 12.98
N MET A 33 1.26 -24.81 12.88
CA MET A 33 1.20 -23.95 11.70
C MET A 33 2.25 -24.33 10.66
N PHE A 34 3.40 -24.83 11.11
CA PHE A 34 4.53 -25.19 10.24
C PHE A 34 4.99 -26.62 10.53
N GLN A 35 4.61 -27.53 9.65
CA GLN A 35 5.04 -28.92 9.69
C GLN A 35 6.34 -29.13 8.89
N LYS A 36 7.21 -30.01 9.40
CA LYS A 36 8.44 -30.42 8.71
C LYS A 36 8.11 -31.29 7.50
N SER A 37 9.01 -31.34 6.51
CA SER A 37 8.92 -32.26 5.36
C SER A 37 7.65 -32.10 4.53
N THR A 38 7.01 -30.93 4.60
CA THR A 38 5.88 -30.60 3.73
C THR A 38 6.41 -30.17 2.37
N LEU A 39 6.07 -30.88 1.31
CA LEU A 39 6.44 -30.52 -0.06
C LEU A 39 5.40 -29.61 -0.70
N CYS A 40 5.85 -28.70 -1.56
CA CYS A 40 4.96 -28.00 -2.48
C CYS A 40 4.64 -28.92 -3.67
N PRO A 41 3.36 -29.22 -3.96
CA PRO A 41 3.00 -30.12 -5.05
C PRO A 41 3.33 -29.55 -6.43
N THR A 42 3.33 -28.23 -6.59
CA THR A 42 3.60 -27.55 -7.88
C THR A 42 5.10 -27.40 -8.15
N CYS A 43 5.86 -26.95 -7.14
CA CYS A 43 7.29 -26.63 -7.30
C CYS A 43 8.21 -27.80 -6.96
N ASN A 44 7.70 -28.85 -6.30
CA ASN A 44 8.47 -29.98 -5.78
C ASN A 44 9.69 -29.55 -4.94
N VAL A 45 9.47 -28.59 -4.04
CA VAL A 45 10.44 -28.12 -3.04
C VAL A 45 9.87 -28.34 -1.64
N GLU A 46 10.72 -28.64 -0.66
CA GLU A 46 10.34 -28.67 0.74
C GLU A 46 10.05 -27.25 1.20
N LYS A 47 8.88 -27.04 1.80
CA LYS A 47 8.39 -25.73 2.22
C LYS A 47 9.04 -25.36 3.56
N PRO A 48 9.93 -24.36 3.60
CA PRO A 48 10.39 -23.79 4.86
C PRO A 48 9.21 -23.23 5.65
N ALA A 49 9.34 -23.21 6.97
CA ALA A 49 8.38 -22.52 7.82
C ALA A 49 8.16 -21.07 7.32
N ARG A 50 6.89 -20.62 7.37
CA ARG A 50 6.42 -19.33 6.83
C ARG A 50 6.54 -19.14 5.31
N SER A 51 6.83 -20.17 4.52
CA SER A 51 6.78 -20.07 3.05
C SER A 51 5.39 -20.42 2.48
N LYS A 52 5.07 -19.89 1.30
CA LYS A 52 3.88 -20.26 0.52
C LYS A 52 4.19 -20.29 -0.97
N HIS A 53 3.41 -21.07 -1.71
CA HIS A 53 3.39 -21.04 -3.18
C HIS A 53 2.47 -19.91 -3.64
N CYS A 54 2.97 -19.04 -4.51
CA CYS A 54 2.16 -18.05 -5.20
C CYS A 54 1.75 -18.63 -6.56
N SER A 55 0.46 -18.82 -6.77
CA SER A 55 -0.08 -19.31 -8.05
C SER A 55 0.09 -18.29 -9.19
N VAL A 56 0.10 -16.99 -8.89
CA VAL A 56 0.27 -15.92 -9.89
C VAL A 56 1.70 -15.90 -10.43
N CYS A 57 2.70 -15.97 -9.56
CA CYS A 57 4.12 -16.02 -9.96
C CYS A 57 4.63 -17.44 -10.24
N ASN A 58 3.80 -18.46 -9.98
CA ASN A 58 4.11 -19.88 -10.10
C ASN A 58 5.43 -20.30 -9.41
N ASN A 59 5.65 -19.81 -8.18
CA ASN A 59 6.85 -20.11 -7.41
C ASN A 59 6.59 -20.11 -5.91
N CYS A 60 7.44 -20.83 -5.15
CA CYS A 60 7.44 -20.75 -3.69
C CYS A 60 8.29 -19.57 -3.23
N VAL A 61 7.80 -18.83 -2.23
CA VAL A 61 8.48 -17.65 -1.70
C VAL A 61 8.72 -17.82 -0.20
N HIS A 62 9.94 -17.54 0.24
CA HIS A 62 10.36 -17.58 1.62
C HIS A 62 9.80 -16.39 2.42
N ARG A 63 9.27 -16.67 3.62
CA ARG A 63 8.56 -15.69 4.45
C ARG A 63 7.53 -14.91 3.62
N PHE A 64 6.71 -15.64 2.87
CA PHE A 64 5.73 -15.07 1.95
C PHE A 64 4.70 -14.23 2.72
N ASP A 65 4.53 -12.99 2.28
CA ASP A 65 3.50 -12.09 2.77
C ASP A 65 2.28 -12.14 1.82
N HIS A 66 2.44 -11.63 0.60
CA HIS A 66 1.40 -11.67 -0.44
C HIS A 66 1.99 -11.48 -1.85
N HIS A 67 1.18 -11.74 -2.88
CA HIS A 67 1.45 -11.23 -4.23
C HIS A 67 0.82 -9.85 -4.37
N CYS A 68 1.63 -8.84 -4.65
CA CYS A 68 1.15 -7.47 -4.78
C CYS A 68 1.00 -7.12 -6.26
N VAL A 69 -0.25 -6.99 -6.70
CA VAL A 69 -0.60 -6.62 -8.08
C VAL A 69 -0.05 -5.25 -8.47
N TRP A 70 0.11 -4.34 -7.51
CA TRP A 70 0.55 -2.96 -7.76
C TRP A 70 2.04 -2.85 -8.09
N VAL A 71 2.86 -3.74 -7.53
CA VAL A 71 4.30 -3.84 -7.87
C VAL A 71 4.58 -4.99 -8.84
N ASN A 72 3.55 -5.75 -9.22
CA ASN A 72 3.62 -6.95 -10.05
C ASN A 72 4.71 -7.94 -9.60
N ASN A 73 4.82 -8.15 -8.28
CA ASN A 73 5.81 -9.02 -7.67
C ASN A 73 5.27 -9.59 -6.34
N CYS A 74 5.81 -10.72 -5.90
CA CYS A 74 5.57 -11.17 -4.54
C CYS A 74 6.29 -10.27 -3.54
N ILE A 75 5.73 -10.15 -2.34
CA ILE A 75 6.38 -9.57 -1.17
C ILE A 75 6.78 -10.72 -0.25
N GLY A 76 8.07 -10.80 0.05
CA GLY A 76 8.63 -11.85 0.86
C GLY A 76 9.84 -11.38 1.65
N ALA A 77 10.65 -12.33 2.14
CA ALA A 77 11.77 -12.05 3.04
C ALA A 77 12.72 -10.96 2.55
N PHE A 78 13.01 -10.91 1.24
CA PHE A 78 14.11 -10.11 0.72
C PHE A 78 13.71 -8.72 0.21
N ASN A 79 12.42 -8.47 0.00
CA ASN A 79 11.92 -7.18 -0.50
C ASN A 79 10.91 -6.49 0.43
N ILE A 80 10.48 -7.11 1.53
CA ILE A 80 9.53 -6.51 2.49
C ILE A 80 10.00 -5.14 3.01
N ARG A 81 11.30 -4.95 3.26
CA ARG A 81 11.84 -3.66 3.71
C ARG A 81 11.64 -2.55 2.67
N TYR A 82 11.82 -2.86 1.39
CA TYR A 82 11.62 -1.90 0.30
C TYR A 82 10.13 -1.59 0.15
N PHE A 83 9.27 -2.60 0.29
CA PHE A 83 7.83 -2.43 0.28
C PHE A 83 7.35 -1.49 1.39
N LEU A 84 7.82 -1.68 2.63
CA LEU A 84 7.44 -0.82 3.76
C LEU A 84 7.92 0.63 3.59
N VAL A 85 9.15 0.85 3.13
CA VAL A 85 9.65 2.20 2.86
C VAL A 85 8.89 2.83 1.68
N TYR A 86 8.56 2.04 0.65
CA TYR A 86 7.72 2.51 -0.45
C TYR A 86 6.35 2.99 0.05
N LEU A 87 5.64 2.20 0.86
CA LEU A 87 4.36 2.59 1.43
C LEU A 87 4.47 3.87 2.26
N PHE A 88 5.48 3.96 3.13
CA PHE A 88 5.72 5.17 3.93
C PHE A 88 5.93 6.41 3.05
N THR A 89 6.79 6.33 2.03
CA THR A 89 7.03 7.46 1.12
C THR A 89 5.81 7.83 0.30
N LEU A 90 4.99 6.85 -0.10
CA LEU A 90 3.74 7.07 -0.81
C LEU A 90 2.72 7.82 0.06
N THR A 91 2.53 7.38 1.30
CA THR A 91 1.64 8.04 2.26
C THR A 91 2.12 9.45 2.58
N ALA A 92 3.42 9.64 2.80
CA ALA A 92 3.99 10.97 3.04
C ALA A 92 3.79 11.90 1.85
N MET A 93 3.97 11.41 0.61
CA MET A 93 3.75 12.21 -0.60
C MET A 93 2.27 12.60 -0.73
N ALA A 94 1.34 11.67 -0.50
CA ALA A 94 -0.09 11.95 -0.53
C ALA A 94 -0.50 13.00 0.53
N ALA A 95 0.03 12.88 1.75
CA ALA A 95 -0.21 13.87 2.81
C ALA A 95 0.33 15.25 2.44
N ASN A 96 1.55 15.34 1.91
CA ASN A 96 2.13 16.61 1.46
C ASN A 96 1.28 17.25 0.35
N LEU A 97 0.85 16.46 -0.63
CA LEU A 97 -0.02 16.95 -1.70
C LEU A 97 -1.33 17.50 -1.12
N ALA A 98 -1.98 16.76 -0.21
CA ALA A 98 -3.20 17.22 0.44
C ALA A 98 -2.99 18.53 1.21
N ILE A 99 -1.90 18.66 1.97
CA ILE A 99 -1.56 19.89 2.71
C ILE A 99 -1.36 21.07 1.76
N ILE A 100 -0.58 20.87 0.68
CA ILE A 100 -0.32 21.92 -0.31
C ILE A 100 -1.62 22.34 -1.00
N THR A 101 -2.46 21.37 -1.39
CA THR A 101 -3.75 21.64 -2.01
C THR A 101 -4.66 22.43 -1.08
N VAL A 102 -4.79 22.02 0.19
CA VAL A 102 -5.60 22.74 1.18
C VAL A 102 -5.08 24.15 1.41
N ALA A 103 -3.76 24.32 1.56
CA ALA A 103 -3.15 25.63 1.72
C ALA A 103 -3.38 26.53 0.49
N PHE A 104 -3.23 25.99 -0.72
CA PHE A 104 -3.49 26.71 -1.96
C PHE A 104 -4.95 27.14 -2.08
N LEU A 105 -5.90 26.23 -1.88
CA LEU A 105 -7.33 26.53 -1.93
C LEU A 105 -7.73 27.59 -0.89
N THR A 106 -7.16 27.51 0.33
CA THR A 106 -7.38 28.50 1.37
C THR A 106 -6.90 29.88 0.92
N LYS A 107 -5.74 29.97 0.28
CA LYS A 107 -5.22 31.24 -0.26
C LYS A 107 -6.08 31.79 -1.39
N VAL A 108 -6.59 30.93 -2.28
CA VAL A 108 -7.52 31.34 -3.34
C VAL A 108 -8.79 31.95 -2.74
N VAL A 109 -9.43 31.27 -1.79
CA VAL A 109 -10.65 31.76 -1.11
C VAL A 109 -10.43 33.14 -0.47
N LEU A 110 -9.30 33.32 0.22
CA LEU A 110 -8.96 34.57 0.89
C LEU A 110 -8.65 35.69 -0.10
N LEU A 111 -7.91 35.42 -1.18
CA LEU A 111 -7.55 36.44 -2.18
C LEU A 111 -8.71 36.81 -3.10
N SER A 112 -9.61 35.87 -3.37
CA SER A 112 -10.82 36.11 -4.16
C SER A 112 -11.93 36.79 -3.35
N ASN A 113 -11.68 37.16 -2.09
CA ASN A 113 -12.67 37.77 -1.19
C ASN A 113 -13.98 36.96 -1.10
N MET A 114 -13.92 35.64 -1.32
CA MET A 114 -15.12 34.79 -1.31
C MET A 114 -15.79 34.75 0.07
N MET A 115 -15.02 34.97 1.13
CA MET A 115 -15.50 35.09 2.52
C MET A 115 -16.32 36.36 2.80
N LEU A 116 -16.33 37.33 1.89
CA LEU A 116 -17.13 38.56 2.02
C LEU A 116 -18.49 38.46 1.32
N GLY A 117 -18.78 37.34 0.64
CA GLY A 117 -20.06 37.10 0.00
C GLY A 117 -21.14 36.69 1.00
N SER A 118 -22.39 36.79 0.56
CA SER A 118 -23.55 36.19 1.21
C SER A 118 -24.26 35.23 0.24
N TYR A 119 -24.99 34.27 0.78
CA TYR A 119 -25.86 33.37 0.02
C TYR A 119 -27.26 33.39 0.62
N ILE A 120 -28.25 33.00 -0.17
CA ILE A 120 -29.65 32.87 0.26
C ILE A 120 -29.95 31.38 0.40
N ASP A 121 -30.48 30.96 1.55
CA ASP A 121 -30.88 29.58 1.78
C ASP A 121 -32.23 29.23 1.14
N ASP A 122 -32.63 27.95 1.20
CA ASP A 122 -33.92 27.47 0.66
C ASP A 122 -35.15 28.13 1.32
N GLN A 123 -34.96 28.80 2.45
CA GLN A 123 -35.99 29.51 3.21
C GLN A 123 -35.99 31.02 2.90
N GLY A 124 -35.14 31.47 1.98
CA GLY A 124 -35.01 32.87 1.56
C GLY A 124 -34.24 33.75 2.54
N GLN A 125 -33.56 33.17 3.53
CA GLN A 125 -32.74 33.91 4.50
C GLN A 125 -31.34 34.15 3.97
N GLU A 126 -30.80 35.35 4.19
CA GLU A 126 -29.44 35.72 3.78
C GLU A 126 -28.43 35.34 4.87
N HIS A 127 -27.41 34.57 4.48
CA HIS A 127 -26.36 34.05 5.35
C HIS A 127 -24.99 34.46 4.81
N ALA A 128 -24.05 34.79 5.70
CA ALA A 128 -22.67 35.05 5.29
C ALA A 128 -21.99 33.76 4.81
N VAL A 129 -21.12 33.86 3.82
CA VAL A 129 -20.34 32.71 3.32
C VAL A 129 -19.32 32.29 4.38
N GLU A 130 -19.53 31.11 4.96
CA GLU A 130 -18.61 30.48 5.90
C GLU A 130 -17.73 29.42 5.21
N ILE A 131 -16.62 29.04 5.85
CA ILE A 131 -15.70 28.00 5.34
C ILE A 131 -16.44 26.67 5.10
N LEU A 132 -17.42 26.33 5.95
CA LEU A 132 -18.22 25.11 5.79
C LEU A 132 -19.06 25.15 4.50
N PHE A 133 -19.67 26.28 4.16
CA PHE A 133 -20.41 26.46 2.91
C PHE A 133 -19.50 26.25 1.69
N LEU A 134 -18.29 26.83 1.70
CA LEU A 134 -17.29 26.68 0.63
C LEU A 134 -16.77 25.25 0.46
N ILE A 135 -16.75 24.45 1.54
CA ILE A 135 -16.36 23.04 1.51
C ILE A 135 -17.53 22.14 1.06
N GLN A 136 -18.78 22.54 1.35
CA GLN A 136 -19.98 21.75 1.09
C GLN A 136 -20.46 21.80 -0.37
N GLU A 137 -20.16 22.85 -1.12
CA GLU A 137 -20.61 23.00 -2.53
C GLU A 137 -19.83 22.16 -3.56
N LYS A 138 -19.40 20.94 -3.18
CA LYS A 138 -18.94 19.89 -4.11
C LYS A 138 -19.37 18.47 -3.71
N VAL A 139 -20.60 18.28 -3.22
CA VAL A 139 -21.19 16.92 -3.10
C VAL A 139 -22.61 16.80 -3.70
N THR A 140 -23.28 17.89 -4.07
CA THR A 140 -24.56 17.81 -4.81
C THR A 140 -24.40 18.25 -6.25
N PHE A 141 -23.96 17.30 -7.09
CA PHE A 141 -24.34 17.32 -8.51
C PHE A 141 -25.80 16.85 -8.57
N ALA A 142 -26.71 17.76 -8.94
CA ALA A 142 -28.00 17.44 -9.53
C ALA A 142 -28.12 18.26 -10.83
#